data_AF-A0A7G2MC03-F1
#
_entry.id   AF-A0A7G2MC03-F1
#
_cell.length_a   1.000
_cell.length_b   1.000
_cell.length_c   1.000
_cell.angle_alpha   90.00
_cell.angle_beta   90.00
_cell.angle_gamma   90.00
#
_symmetry.space_group_name_H-M   'P 1'
#
loop_
_entity.id
_entity.type
_entity.pdbx_description
1 polymer ?
#
loop_
_entity_poly.entity_id
_entity_poly.type
_entity_poly.pdbx_seq_one_letter_code
_entity_poly.pdbx_strand_id
1 'polypeptide(L)'
;MVWMSDWVDSRYVYCYSLETGQYYTKMQCRPTPYWCQGIFIADGKMLFTSDDGESLYNIPDNIYIADITEVHFTGLQEGTEVVKDTPFSVKLDKNGKPVMRKGKIAAGAKAGRVELFREMSDFRRSGEIEGLSIDPVNDDLVVLNNRGTLIVLGMSQGPFKEEGYTGEIHELYIYEKVK
;
A
#
# COMPACT_ATOMS: atom_id res chain seq x y z
N MET A 1 10.07 -3.57 15.01
CA MET A 1 10.26 -3.45 13.55
C MET A 1 9.33 -2.38 13.02
N VAL A 2 9.71 -1.71 11.94
CA VAL A 2 8.81 -0.85 11.16
C VAL A 2 8.69 -1.39 9.75
N TRP A 3 7.48 -1.34 9.20
CA TRP A 3 7.22 -1.69 7.80
C TRP A 3 6.82 -0.45 7.03
N MET A 4 7.21 -0.40 5.76
CA MET A 4 6.91 0.71 4.87
C MET A 4 6.51 0.14 3.51
N SER A 5 5.41 0.62 2.93
CA SER A 5 5.09 0.38 1.53
C SER A 5 5.60 1.56 0.69
N ASP A 6 5.85 1.31 -0.59
CA ASP A 6 5.82 2.40 -1.56
C ASP A 6 4.38 2.58 -2.06
N TRP A 7 4.03 3.81 -2.41
CA TRP A 7 2.70 4.19 -2.87
C TRP A 7 2.48 3.82 -4.36
N VAL A 8 3.50 3.99 -5.21
CA VAL A 8 3.38 3.92 -6.67
C VAL A 8 3.42 2.48 -7.23
N ASP A 9 4.30 1.62 -6.72
CA ASP A 9 4.51 0.24 -7.22
C ASP A 9 3.74 -0.77 -6.34
N SER A 10 3.70 -0.55 -5.02
CA SER A 10 3.04 -1.37 -3.98
C SER A 10 3.44 -2.85 -3.97
N ARG A 11 4.35 -3.25 -4.85
CA ARG A 11 4.79 -4.62 -5.07
C ARG A 11 5.59 -5.18 -3.91
N TYR A 12 6.23 -4.31 -3.14
CA TYR A 12 6.99 -4.70 -1.95
C TYR A 12 6.66 -3.80 -0.77
N VAL A 13 6.61 -4.44 0.40
CA VAL A 13 6.75 -3.76 1.69
C VAL A 13 8.12 -4.08 2.28
N TYR A 14 8.73 -3.07 2.89
CA TYR A 14 10.11 -3.09 3.37
C TYR A 14 10.12 -3.03 4.89
N CYS A 15 10.89 -3.91 5.52
CA CYS A 15 11.00 -4.03 6.96
C CYS A 15 12.35 -3.50 7.44
N TYR A 16 12.33 -2.64 8.44
CA TYR A 16 13.52 -2.08 9.08
C TYR A 16 13.49 -2.34 10.59
N SER A 17 14.67 -2.55 11.16
CA SER A 17 14.81 -2.59 12.61
C SER A 17 14.73 -1.17 13.16
N LEU A 18 13.82 -0.95 14.12
CA LEU A 18 13.75 0.33 14.85
C LEU A 18 14.90 0.49 15.84
N GLU A 19 15.48 -0.63 16.30
CA GLU A 19 16.60 -0.62 17.25
C GLU A 19 17.90 -0.22 16.56
N THR A 20 18.16 -0.74 15.35
CA THR A 20 19.43 -0.52 14.65
C THR A 20 19.33 0.46 13.48
N GLY A 21 18.11 0.81 13.04
CA GLY A 21 17.85 1.60 11.84
C GLY A 21 18.19 0.87 10.52
N GLN A 22 18.57 -0.41 10.57
CA GLN A 22 19.03 -1.14 9.40
C GLN A 22 17.88 -1.85 8.67
N TYR A 23 18.04 -2.02 7.36
CA TYR A 23 17.19 -2.87 6.54
C TYR A 23 17.22 -4.32 7.05
N TYR A 24 16.05 -4.89 7.29
CA TYR A 24 15.89 -6.24 7.81
C TYR A 24 15.51 -7.22 6.70
N THR A 25 14.44 -6.93 5.96
CA THR A 25 13.97 -7.75 4.84
C THR A 25 12.88 -7.02 4.06
N LYS A 26 12.32 -7.65 3.03
CA LYS A 26 11.12 -7.18 2.31
C LYS A 26 10.19 -8.35 2.02
N MET A 27 8.91 -8.05 1.84
CA MET A 27 7.91 -9.00 1.37
C MET A 27 7.41 -8.56 0.00
N GLN A 28 7.41 -9.48 -0.97
CA GLN A 28 6.72 -9.26 -2.24
C GLN A 28 5.22 -9.51 -2.06
N CYS A 29 4.40 -8.52 -2.36
CA CYS A 29 2.94 -8.63 -2.33
C CYS A 29 2.44 -9.43 -3.55
N ARG A 30 1.57 -10.43 -3.31
CA ARG A 30 1.03 -11.34 -4.35
C ARG A 30 -0.44 -11.69 -4.06
N PRO A 31 -1.41 -11.11 -4.79
CA PRO A 31 -1.25 -10.07 -5.81
C PRO A 31 -0.72 -8.76 -5.21
N THR A 32 -0.24 -7.86 -6.07
CA THR A 32 0.15 -6.51 -5.67
C THR A 32 -1.13 -5.70 -5.37
N PRO A 33 -1.30 -5.16 -4.15
CA PRO A 33 -2.37 -4.20 -3.87
C PRO A 33 -2.14 -2.97 -4.75
N TYR A 34 -3.11 -2.58 -5.56
CA TYR A 34 -2.96 -1.45 -6.47
C TYR A 34 -3.04 -0.16 -5.64
N TRP A 35 -1.99 0.68 -5.73
CA TRP A 35 -1.97 2.02 -5.12
C TRP A 35 -2.21 1.97 -3.62
N CYS A 36 -1.31 1.28 -2.92
CA CYS A 36 -1.38 1.16 -1.48
C CYS A 36 -1.21 2.54 -0.82
N GLN A 37 -2.25 3.00 -0.15
CA GLN A 37 -2.29 4.31 0.51
C GLN A 37 -1.80 4.22 1.97
N GLY A 38 -2.04 3.09 2.63
CA GLY A 38 -1.68 2.89 4.02
C GLY A 38 -1.52 1.42 4.39
N ILE A 39 -0.73 1.17 5.43
CA ILE A 39 -0.59 -0.15 6.05
C ILE A 39 -0.74 -0.05 7.56
N PHE A 40 -1.31 -1.09 8.16
CA PHE A 40 -1.39 -1.25 9.61
C PHE A 40 -1.06 -2.67 10.01
N ILE A 41 -0.44 -2.87 11.18
CA ILE A 41 -0.05 -4.20 11.65
C ILE A 41 -0.73 -4.49 12.98
N ALA A 42 -1.43 -5.62 13.04
CA ALA A 42 -2.01 -6.19 14.24
C ALA A 42 -1.88 -7.71 14.20
N ASP A 43 -1.53 -8.33 15.34
CA ASP A 43 -1.53 -9.79 15.51
C ASP A 43 -0.77 -10.59 14.42
N GLY A 44 0.39 -10.07 14.01
CA GLY A 44 1.21 -10.70 12.96
C GLY A 44 0.60 -10.63 11.56
N LYS A 45 -0.42 -9.79 11.36
CA LYS A 45 -1.04 -9.51 10.07
C LYS A 45 -0.81 -8.06 9.68
N MET A 46 -0.66 -7.84 8.39
CA MET A 46 -0.59 -6.52 7.79
C MET A 46 -1.87 -6.28 7.00
N LEU A 47 -2.57 -5.20 7.32
CA LEU A 47 -3.68 -4.66 6.56
C LEU A 47 -3.15 -3.61 5.58
N PHE A 48 -3.76 -3.52 4.41
CA PHE A 48 -3.44 -2.56 3.36
C PHE A 48 -4.71 -1.83 2.95
N THR A 49 -4.70 -0.50 2.92
CA THR A 49 -5.68 0.27 2.14
C THR A 49 -5.16 0.41 0.72
N SER A 50 -6.04 0.30 -0.28
CA SER A 50 -5.68 0.33 -1.69
C SER A 50 -6.69 1.16 -2.47
N ASP A 51 -6.19 2.16 -3.18
CA ASP A 51 -6.95 3.04 -4.05
C ASP A 51 -7.13 2.35 -5.42
N ASP A 52 -7.95 1.31 -5.38
CA ASP A 52 -8.18 0.37 -6.48
C ASP A 52 -9.63 0.33 -6.97
N GLY A 53 -10.46 1.23 -6.44
CA GLY A 53 -11.77 1.57 -6.95
C GLY A 53 -11.73 2.55 -8.11
N GLU A 54 -12.91 3.02 -8.49
CA GLU A 54 -13.07 4.04 -9.51
C GLU A 54 -14.25 4.95 -9.14
N SER A 55 -13.94 6.14 -8.64
CA SER A 55 -14.95 7.04 -8.08
C SER A 55 -15.97 7.49 -9.13
N LEU A 56 -15.60 7.62 -10.40
CA LEU A 56 -16.54 7.99 -11.47
C LEU A 56 -17.71 6.99 -11.60
N TYR A 57 -17.42 5.70 -11.46
CA TYR A 57 -18.40 4.62 -11.58
C TYR A 57 -18.92 4.12 -10.24
N ASN A 58 -18.53 4.79 -9.15
CA ASN A 58 -18.84 4.40 -7.78
C ASN A 58 -18.42 2.95 -7.48
N ILE A 59 -17.27 2.54 -8.02
CA ILE A 59 -16.61 1.28 -7.67
C ILE A 59 -15.79 1.56 -6.40
N PRO A 60 -15.99 0.80 -5.31
CA PRO A 60 -15.33 1.06 -4.04
C PRO A 60 -13.88 0.58 -4.03
N ASP A 61 -13.11 1.20 -3.14
CA ASP A 61 -11.78 0.74 -2.76
C ASP A 61 -11.82 -0.51 -1.86
N ASN A 62 -10.66 -1.12 -1.66
CA ASN A 62 -10.52 -2.34 -0.89
C ASN A 62 -9.49 -2.24 0.24
N ILE A 63 -9.72 -3.05 1.27
CA ILE A 63 -8.73 -3.41 2.28
C ILE A 63 -8.26 -4.84 1.99
N TYR A 64 -6.94 -5.01 1.97
CA TYR A 64 -6.31 -6.32 1.85
C TYR A 64 -5.59 -6.71 3.13
N ILE A 65 -5.28 -8.00 3.27
CA ILE A 65 -4.54 -8.56 4.41
C ILE A 65 -3.43 -9.51 3.95
N ALA A 66 -2.33 -9.54 4.69
CA ALA A 66 -1.25 -10.52 4.52
C ALA A 66 -0.70 -10.99 5.87
N ASP A 67 -0.30 -12.26 5.94
CA ASP A 67 0.37 -12.82 7.10
C ASP A 67 1.89 -12.53 7.07
N ILE A 68 2.37 -11.94 8.16
CA ILE A 68 3.77 -11.53 8.37
C ILE A 68 4.39 -12.17 9.63
N THR A 69 3.80 -13.23 10.18
CA THR A 69 4.33 -13.91 11.37
C THR A 69 5.70 -14.54 11.11
N GLU A 70 5.90 -15.15 9.94
CA GLU A 70 7.14 -15.79 9.54
C GLU A 70 7.98 -14.89 8.61
N VAL A 71 8.69 -13.93 9.19
CA VAL A 71 9.55 -12.99 8.45
C VAL A 71 11.02 -13.19 8.83
N HIS A 72 11.76 -13.86 7.94
CA HIS A 72 13.19 -14.10 8.12
C HIS A 72 14.03 -12.86 7.77
N PHE A 73 15.09 -12.64 8.56
CA PHE A 73 16.13 -11.67 8.22
C PHE A 73 16.81 -12.06 6.91
N THR A 74 16.90 -11.12 5.98
CA THR A 74 17.69 -11.27 4.75
C THR A 74 18.83 -10.27 4.71
N GLY A 75 18.60 -9.05 5.20
CA GLY A 75 19.59 -7.98 5.23
C GLY A 75 20.03 -7.54 3.83
N LEU A 76 21.11 -6.76 3.82
CA LEU A 76 21.78 -6.35 2.59
C LEU A 76 23.07 -7.14 2.41
N GLN A 77 23.40 -7.49 1.17
CA GLN A 77 24.63 -8.19 0.81
C GLN A 77 25.28 -7.52 -0.41
N GLU A 78 26.60 -7.67 -0.55
CA GLU A 78 27.31 -7.22 -1.75
C GLU A 78 26.80 -8.00 -2.96
N GLY A 79 26.35 -7.28 -3.98
CA GLY A 79 25.75 -7.88 -5.17
C GLY A 79 25.71 -6.93 -6.35
N THR A 80 25.00 -7.36 -7.40
CA THR A 80 24.78 -6.58 -8.61
C THR A 80 23.29 -6.62 -8.97
N GLU A 81 22.69 -5.46 -9.21
CA GLU A 81 21.28 -5.35 -9.59
C GLU A 81 21.07 -4.31 -10.69
N VAL A 82 19.91 -4.37 -11.35
CA VAL A 82 19.50 -3.39 -12.36
C VAL A 82 19.26 -2.01 -11.73
N VAL A 83 19.64 -0.96 -12.43
CA VAL A 83 19.28 0.41 -12.07
C VAL A 83 17.86 0.69 -12.54
N LYS A 84 16.94 0.96 -11.60
CA LYS A 84 15.60 1.43 -11.93
C LYS A 84 15.68 2.82 -12.57
N ASP A 85 14.83 3.06 -13.57
CA ASP A 85 14.66 4.38 -14.21
C ASP A 85 13.35 5.03 -13.74
N THR A 86 12.27 4.24 -13.75
CA THR A 86 11.00 4.54 -13.11
C THR A 86 10.62 3.38 -12.18
N PRO A 87 9.54 3.48 -11.38
CA PRO A 87 9.01 2.33 -10.65
C PRO A 87 8.73 1.10 -11.54
N PHE A 88 8.39 1.35 -12.82
CA PHE A 88 7.96 0.34 -13.77
C PHE A 88 8.97 0.02 -14.88
N SER A 89 10.17 0.62 -14.86
CA SER A 89 11.20 0.43 -15.89
C SER A 89 12.62 0.42 -15.34
N VAL A 90 13.54 -0.14 -16.13
CA VAL A 90 14.98 -0.13 -15.85
C VAL A 90 15.71 0.80 -16.81
N LYS A 91 16.81 1.37 -16.36
CA LYS A 91 17.67 2.22 -17.19
C LYS A 91 18.39 1.35 -18.22
N LEU A 92 18.35 1.77 -19.48
CA LEU A 92 19.04 1.09 -20.58
C LEU A 92 20.28 1.87 -21.03
N ASP A 93 21.31 1.15 -21.47
CA ASP A 93 22.49 1.73 -22.12
C ASP A 93 22.22 2.04 -23.60
N LYS A 94 23.22 2.61 -24.29
CA LYS A 94 23.14 2.95 -25.73
C LYS A 94 22.86 1.75 -26.65
N ASN A 95 23.02 0.52 -26.16
CA ASN A 95 22.77 -0.71 -26.91
C ASN A 95 21.46 -1.39 -26.47
N GLY A 96 20.64 -0.74 -25.63
CA GLY A 96 19.39 -1.29 -25.11
C GLY A 96 19.57 -2.33 -24.00
N LYS A 97 20.74 -2.44 -23.37
CA LYS A 97 20.97 -3.38 -22.26
C LYS A 97 20.71 -2.71 -20.90
N PRO A 98 20.15 -3.42 -19.90
CA PRO A 98 20.00 -2.87 -18.56
C PRO A 98 21.31 -2.41 -17.96
N VAL A 99 21.33 -1.19 -17.43
CA VAL A 99 22.43 -0.66 -16.65
C VAL A 99 22.43 -1.36 -15.30
N MET A 100 23.59 -1.89 -14.90
CA MET A 100 23.78 -2.60 -13.65
C MET A 100 24.54 -1.72 -12.64
N ARG A 101 24.19 -1.80 -11.36
CA ARG A 101 24.97 -1.22 -10.25
C ARG A 101 25.53 -2.32 -9.35
N LYS A 102 26.70 -2.08 -8.76
CA LYS A 102 27.31 -2.93 -7.72
C LYS A 102 27.17 -2.25 -6.35
N GLY A 103 27.00 -3.04 -5.30
CA GLY A 103 26.99 -2.59 -3.92
C GLY A 103 26.08 -3.43 -3.04
N LYS A 104 25.68 -2.88 -1.89
CA LYS A 104 24.74 -3.51 -0.97
C LYS A 104 23.33 -3.55 -1.55
N ILE A 105 22.82 -4.73 -1.85
CA ILE A 105 21.48 -4.99 -2.37
C ILE A 105 20.69 -5.88 -1.41
N ALA A 106 19.36 -5.87 -1.51
CA ALA A 106 18.52 -6.77 -0.73
C ALA A 106 18.85 -8.24 -1.05
N ALA A 107 19.22 -9.02 -0.04
CA ALA A 107 19.67 -10.40 -0.24
C ALA A 107 18.54 -11.41 -0.45
N GLY A 108 17.29 -10.98 -0.25
CA GLY A 108 16.12 -11.82 -0.44
C GLY A 108 14.81 -11.07 -0.24
N ALA A 109 13.71 -11.81 -0.38
CA ALA A 109 12.36 -11.35 -0.10
C ALA A 109 11.49 -12.53 0.34
N LYS A 110 10.53 -12.28 1.23
CA LYS A 110 9.43 -13.20 1.52
C LYS A 110 8.38 -13.13 0.42
N ALA A 111 7.80 -14.25 -0.01
CA ALA A 111 6.56 -14.22 -0.77
C ALA A 111 5.38 -13.96 0.19
N GLY A 112 4.65 -12.86 -0.01
CA GLY A 112 3.47 -12.49 0.74
C GLY A 112 2.21 -12.81 -0.03
N ARG A 113 1.40 -13.76 0.46
CA ARG A 113 0.05 -13.96 -0.07
C ARG A 113 -0.83 -12.84 0.48
N VAL A 114 -1.34 -12.02 -0.43
CA VAL A 114 -2.27 -10.93 -0.12
C VAL A 114 -3.66 -11.42 -0.47
N GLU A 115 -4.62 -11.18 0.41
CA GLU A 115 -6.01 -11.61 0.24
C GLU A 115 -6.93 -10.42 0.47
N LEU A 116 -8.07 -10.38 -0.23
CA LEU A 116 -9.11 -9.39 0.05
C LEU A 116 -9.59 -9.61 1.49
N PHE A 117 -9.52 -8.55 2.29
CA PHE A 117 -10.08 -8.55 3.64
C PHE A 117 -11.48 -7.97 3.64
N ARG A 118 -11.65 -6.81 2.99
CA ARG A 118 -12.94 -6.10 2.94
C ARG A 118 -13.03 -5.22 1.70
N GLU A 119 -14.14 -5.33 0.98
CA GLU A 119 -14.56 -4.30 0.01
C GLU A 119 -15.31 -3.18 0.75
N MET A 120 -15.02 -1.92 0.42
CA MET A 120 -15.57 -0.74 1.09
C MET A 120 -16.85 -0.22 0.42
N SER A 121 -17.74 -1.13 0.01
CA SER A 121 -19.00 -0.83 -0.69
C SER A 121 -20.03 -0.05 0.14
N ASP A 122 -19.76 0.16 1.41
CA ASP A 122 -20.56 0.92 2.37
C ASP A 122 -20.07 2.36 2.56
N PHE A 123 -19.01 2.79 1.87
CA PHE A 123 -18.71 4.21 1.75
C PHE A 123 -19.90 4.95 1.13
N ARG A 124 -20.21 6.13 1.67
CA ARG A 124 -21.33 6.96 1.20
C ARG A 124 -21.21 7.30 -0.29
N ARG A 125 -19.98 7.47 -0.77
CA ARG A 125 -19.59 7.73 -2.15
C ARG A 125 -18.14 7.27 -2.31
N SER A 126 -17.85 6.48 -3.34
CA SER A 126 -16.46 6.10 -3.66
C SER A 126 -15.57 7.33 -3.84
N GLY A 127 -14.32 7.21 -3.40
CA GLY A 127 -13.34 8.28 -3.35
C GLY A 127 -11.93 7.69 -3.27
N GLU A 128 -11.05 8.26 -2.46
CA GLU A 128 -9.70 7.75 -2.17
C GLU A 128 -9.66 7.22 -0.71
N ILE A 129 -9.34 5.94 -0.54
CA ILE A 129 -9.05 5.37 0.78
C ILE A 129 -7.65 5.76 1.27
N GLU A 130 -7.53 6.62 2.26
CA GLU A 130 -6.22 7.22 2.63
C GLU A 130 -5.44 6.44 3.69
N GLY A 131 -6.10 5.51 4.39
CA GLY A 131 -5.45 4.76 5.46
C GLY A 131 -6.42 4.12 6.43
N LEU A 132 -5.88 3.29 7.31
CA LEU A 132 -6.64 2.64 8.36
C LEU A 132 -5.82 2.50 9.64
N SER A 133 -6.52 2.27 10.74
CA SER A 133 -5.92 1.84 12.02
C SER A 133 -6.91 0.97 12.80
N ILE A 134 -6.40 0.21 13.77
CA ILE A 134 -7.23 -0.43 14.79
C ILE A 134 -7.14 0.43 16.06
N ASP A 135 -8.28 0.83 16.60
CA ASP A 135 -8.35 1.57 17.86
C ASP A 135 -7.95 0.65 19.02
N PRO A 136 -6.91 1.00 19.80
CA PRO A 136 -6.38 0.13 20.85
C PRO A 136 -7.28 0.01 22.09
N VAL A 137 -8.37 0.80 22.19
CA VAL A 137 -9.26 0.81 23.36
C VAL A 137 -10.41 -0.19 23.19
N ASN A 138 -10.97 -0.29 21.99
CA ASN A 138 -12.16 -1.07 21.68
C ASN A 138 -11.94 -2.10 20.55
N ASP A 139 -10.76 -2.14 19.93
CA ASP A 139 -10.41 -2.95 18.76
C ASP A 139 -11.22 -2.63 17.50
N ASP A 140 -11.82 -1.44 17.40
CA ASP A 140 -12.59 -1.03 16.23
C ASP A 140 -11.66 -0.71 15.06
N LEU A 141 -12.06 -1.09 13.85
CA LEU A 141 -11.35 -0.71 12.64
C LEU A 141 -11.80 0.70 12.22
N VAL A 142 -10.85 1.61 12.10
CA VAL A 142 -11.06 3.00 11.65
C VAL A 142 -10.44 3.16 10.28
N VAL A 143 -11.21 3.62 9.31
CA VAL A 143 -10.78 3.82 7.92
C VAL A 143 -11.02 5.27 7.51
N LEU A 144 -10.00 5.91 6.94
CA LEU A 144 -10.09 7.26 6.37
C LEU A 144 -10.42 7.16 4.88
N ASN A 145 -11.45 7.88 4.45
CA ASN A 145 -11.85 8.00 3.05
C ASN A 145 -12.08 9.47 2.69
N ASN A 146 -11.52 9.88 1.55
CA ASN A 146 -11.73 11.18 0.95
C ASN A 146 -12.74 11.05 -0.18
N ARG A 147 -13.93 11.63 -0.03
CA ARG A 147 -14.93 11.65 -1.12
C ARG A 147 -15.08 13.04 -1.70
N GLY A 148 -15.65 13.09 -2.91
CA GLY A 148 -16.10 14.33 -3.53
C GLY A 148 -15.29 14.77 -4.73
N THR A 149 -14.24 14.04 -5.10
CA THR A 149 -13.40 14.28 -6.27
C THR A 149 -13.43 13.12 -7.25
N LEU A 150 -13.28 13.45 -8.52
CA LEU A 150 -13.04 12.48 -9.57
C LEU A 150 -11.62 11.91 -9.39
N ILE A 151 -11.51 10.59 -9.31
CA ILE A 151 -10.24 9.89 -9.15
C ILE A 151 -9.93 9.22 -10.47
N VAL A 152 -8.79 9.56 -11.07
CA VAL A 152 -8.34 9.00 -12.35
C VAL A 152 -6.97 8.40 -12.14
N LEU A 153 -6.91 7.06 -12.15
CA LEU A 153 -5.70 6.32 -11.76
C LEU A 153 -5.23 6.86 -10.40
N GLY A 154 -5.99 6.61 -9.32
CA GLY A 154 -5.70 7.04 -7.93
C GLY A 154 -5.19 8.47 -7.71
N MET A 155 -5.57 9.41 -8.58
CA MET A 155 -5.24 10.83 -8.47
C MET A 155 -6.51 11.67 -8.55
N SER A 156 -6.76 12.45 -7.51
CA SER A 156 -7.78 13.51 -7.49
C SER A 156 -7.64 14.50 -8.66
N GLN A 157 -8.71 14.64 -9.46
CA GLN A 157 -8.84 15.54 -10.62
C GLN A 157 -9.76 16.74 -10.35
N GLY A 158 -10.17 16.94 -9.09
CA GLY A 158 -11.08 17.99 -8.69
C GLY A 158 -12.52 17.51 -8.47
N PRO A 159 -13.39 18.41 -7.96
CA PRO A 159 -14.64 18.00 -7.34
C PRO A 159 -15.72 17.59 -8.35
N PHE A 160 -16.60 16.67 -7.96
CA PHE A 160 -17.86 16.39 -8.64
C PHE A 160 -18.85 17.56 -8.46
N LYS A 161 -18.65 18.64 -9.23
CA LYS A 161 -19.45 19.88 -9.12
C LYS A 161 -20.93 19.65 -9.40
N GLU A 162 -21.24 18.72 -10.30
CA GLU A 162 -22.60 18.32 -10.65
C GLU A 162 -23.32 17.63 -9.48
N GLU A 163 -22.57 17.00 -8.57
CA GLU A 163 -23.07 16.41 -7.32
C GLU A 163 -23.07 17.42 -6.15
N GLY A 164 -22.66 18.67 -6.39
CA GLY A 164 -22.64 19.75 -5.39
C GLY A 164 -21.36 19.84 -4.54
N TYR A 165 -20.31 19.08 -4.87
CA TYR A 165 -19.03 19.17 -4.16
C TYR A 165 -18.25 20.43 -4.56
N THR A 166 -17.63 21.06 -3.56
CA THR A 166 -16.71 22.19 -3.74
C THR A 166 -15.25 21.82 -3.50
N GLY A 167 -15.01 20.60 -3.00
CA GLY A 167 -13.71 20.03 -2.67
C GLY A 167 -13.87 18.66 -2.01
N GLU A 168 -12.77 18.10 -1.54
CA GLU A 168 -12.75 16.83 -0.82
C GLU A 168 -13.40 16.96 0.55
N ILE A 169 -14.10 15.90 0.93
CA ILE A 169 -14.66 15.72 2.27
C ILE A 169 -13.98 14.49 2.86
N HIS A 170 -13.29 14.70 3.98
CA HIS A 170 -12.58 13.68 4.72
C HIS A 170 -13.51 13.04 5.75
N GLU A 171 -13.69 11.73 5.68
CA GLU A 171 -14.60 10.99 6.55
C GLU A 171 -13.89 9.80 7.20
N LEU A 172 -14.22 9.55 8.47
CA LEU A 172 -13.82 8.34 9.17
C LEU A 172 -14.99 7.37 9.20
N TYR A 173 -14.75 6.16 8.73
CA TYR A 173 -15.66 5.02 8.87
C TYR A 173 -15.17 4.17 10.03
N ILE A 174 -16.06 3.89 10.97
CA ILE A 174 -15.75 3.13 12.19
C ILE A 174 -16.51 1.81 12.11
N TYR A 175 -15.77 0.71 12.21
CA TYR A 175 -16.26 -0.65 12.13
C TYR A 175 -16.08 -1.33 13.48
N GLU A 176 -17.21 -1.54 14.17
CA GLU A 176 -17.20 -2.20 15.45
C GLU A 176 -16.77 -3.67 15.32
N LYS A 177 -15.88 -4.10 16.21
CA LYS A 177 -15.50 -5.52 16.28
C LYS A 177 -16.71 -6.36 16.67
N VAL A 178 -17.06 -7.34 15.82
CA VAL A 178 -18.10 -8.32 16.14
C VAL A 178 -17.65 -9.14 17.36
N LYS A 179 -18.46 -9.13 18.40
CA LYS A 179 -18.22 -9.84 19.67
C LYS A 179 -18.66 -11.29 19.62
#